data_AF-A0A7V1Q0I4-F1
#
_entry.id   AF-A0A7V1Q0I4-F1
#
_cell.length_a   1.000
_cell.length_b   1.000
_cell.length_c   1.000
_cell.angle_alpha   90.00
_cell.angle_beta   90.00
_cell.angle_gamma   90.00
#
_symmetry.space_group_name_H-M   'P 1'
#
loop_
_entity.id
_entity.type
_entity.pdbx_description
1 polymer ?
#
loop_
_entity_poly.entity_id
_entity_poly.type
_entity_poly.pdbx_seq_one_letter_code
_entity_poly.pdbx_strand_id
1 'polypeptide(L)'
;MKHSAPSHSCASKRTFTGFRSMIRRFAMLMLLLFAASAVRAQGTVSLKPVARLSIGIPVTLADVAELSGSAQHLADVEVVADPLAAAGADNRLTITMDDLQRAIHAGSTSLISRLRFTGSSCTVILRPAPPTSATEQTTDPIPAKPHPTGLVVRDHIEARLLETLAVSRDRLELTFANRDMALLMTPTTGWTVDVQPTGSSAELPLRITMYDRSGDIRDESIRVGVRILRDVVRTSRALRRGSTLTEEDLTHDTAWLAPDVPFIEPNSAVGLRLKRNVGAGDLLTAGRVELGQVIKKGDIVAIHVISGSIVIRTPARALASGRIGDQIEFESLKGDGTFTAEVKAPGRAVLIANMESLTGADH
;
A
#
# COMPACT_ATOMS: atom_id res chain seq x y z
N MET A 1 17.26 80.32 -48.63
CA MET A 1 17.57 80.23 -50.07
C MET A 1 18.87 79.45 -50.24
N LYS A 2 18.93 78.65 -51.32
CA LYS A 2 19.90 77.59 -51.64
C LYS A 2 21.35 78.06 -51.76
N HIS A 3 22.27 77.12 -51.51
CA HIS A 3 23.52 76.75 -52.24
C HIS A 3 24.49 76.11 -51.21
N SER A 4 25.30 75.08 -51.43
CA SER A 4 25.63 74.15 -52.52
C SER A 4 26.64 73.14 -51.92
N ALA A 5 26.63 71.87 -52.33
CA ALA A 5 27.65 70.83 -52.03
C ALA A 5 28.93 71.02 -52.93
N PRO A 6 29.97 70.13 -53.06
CA PRO A 6 30.20 68.74 -52.53
C PRO A 6 31.69 68.27 -52.24
N SER A 7 31.88 66.96 -51.94
CA SER A 7 33.03 66.03 -52.23
C SER A 7 34.35 66.16 -51.39
N HIS A 8 35.19 65.17 -51.02
CA HIS A 8 35.65 63.82 -51.48
C HIS A 8 36.19 63.00 -50.26
N SER A 9 35.94 61.69 -50.07
CA SER A 9 36.68 60.47 -50.52
C SER A 9 37.89 59.97 -49.67
N CYS A 10 37.87 58.64 -49.39
CA CYS A 10 38.99 57.69 -49.11
C CYS A 10 39.84 57.84 -47.82
N ALA A 11 40.37 56.82 -47.13
CA ALA A 11 40.53 55.40 -47.42
C ALA A 11 40.71 54.56 -46.12
N SER A 12 40.34 53.29 -46.22
CA SER A 12 40.41 52.23 -45.20
C SER A 12 41.84 51.70 -44.98
N LYS A 13 42.22 51.43 -43.72
CA LYS A 13 43.29 50.48 -43.36
C LYS A 13 42.74 49.47 -42.34
N ARG A 14 42.61 48.20 -42.76
CA ARG A 14 42.38 47.04 -41.88
C ARG A 14 43.73 46.48 -41.43
N THR A 15 43.89 46.26 -40.14
CA THR A 15 44.98 45.45 -39.57
C THR A 15 44.44 44.36 -38.66
N PHE A 16 45.19 43.25 -38.65
CA PHE A 16 44.83 41.87 -38.39
C PHE A 16 45.13 41.47 -36.93
N THR A 17 44.13 41.22 -36.10
CA THR A 17 44.30 40.88 -34.65
C THR A 17 43.41 39.71 -34.17
N GLY A 18 43.05 38.77 -35.05
CA GLY A 18 42.17 37.64 -34.68
C GLY A 18 42.86 36.36 -34.18
N PHE A 19 44.12 36.10 -34.58
CA PHE A 19 44.63 34.72 -34.55
C PHE A 19 45.26 34.26 -33.21
N ARG A 20 45.79 35.18 -32.40
CA ARG A 20 46.47 34.83 -31.12
C ARG A 20 45.52 34.51 -29.96
N SER A 21 44.26 34.94 -30.03
CA SER A 21 43.25 34.68 -28.98
C SER A 21 42.68 33.26 -29.05
N MET A 22 42.59 32.68 -30.25
CA MET A 22 41.96 31.39 -30.49
C MET A 22 42.82 30.22 -30.01
N ILE A 23 44.15 30.32 -30.14
CA ILE A 23 45.10 29.27 -29.73
C ILE A 23 45.18 29.12 -28.20
N ARG A 24 45.09 30.23 -27.43
CA ARG A 24 45.06 30.17 -25.95
C ARG A 24 43.77 29.55 -25.41
N ARG A 25 42.63 29.77 -26.07
CA ARG A 25 41.35 29.16 -25.68
C ARG A 25 41.31 27.66 -25.98
N PHE A 26 41.93 27.23 -27.09
CA PHE A 26 42.03 25.80 -27.42
C PHE A 26 42.99 25.05 -26.48
N ALA A 27 44.13 25.65 -26.11
CA ALA A 27 45.04 25.05 -25.14
C ALA A 27 44.42 24.91 -23.73
N MET A 28 43.59 25.88 -23.31
CA MET A 28 42.90 25.82 -22.02
C MET A 28 41.73 24.82 -22.03
N LEU A 29 41.02 24.67 -23.15
CA LEU A 29 39.99 23.64 -23.32
C LEU A 29 40.61 22.23 -23.36
N MET A 30 41.77 22.08 -24.01
CA MET A 30 42.46 20.78 -24.07
C MET A 30 43.09 20.40 -22.71
N LEU A 31 43.54 21.36 -21.91
CA LEU A 31 44.01 21.13 -20.54
C LEU A 31 42.85 20.76 -19.57
N LEU A 32 41.66 21.32 -19.79
CA LEU A 32 40.44 20.92 -19.07
C LEU A 32 39.90 19.56 -19.52
N LEU A 33 40.06 19.19 -20.80
CA LEU A 33 39.75 17.83 -21.28
C LEU A 33 40.77 16.78 -20.80
N PHE A 34 42.04 17.15 -20.61
CA PHE A 34 43.04 16.24 -20.04
C PHE A 34 42.90 16.05 -18.52
N ALA A 35 42.32 17.02 -17.80
CA ALA A 35 42.02 16.88 -16.38
C ALA A 35 40.82 15.94 -16.07
N ALA A 36 39.96 15.66 -17.05
CA ALA A 36 38.85 14.70 -16.90
C ALA A 36 39.27 13.23 -17.13
N SER A 37 40.52 12.98 -17.55
CA SER A 37 41.01 11.64 -17.91
C SER A 37 41.65 10.88 -16.74
N ALA A 38 41.57 11.40 -15.51
CA ALA A 38 42.25 10.84 -14.34
C ALA A 38 41.31 10.19 -13.29
N VAL A 39 40.06 9.87 -13.63
CA VAL A 39 39.26 8.93 -12.83
C VAL A 39 39.62 7.51 -13.27
N ARG A 40 40.82 7.07 -12.85
CA ARG A 40 41.26 5.68 -13.01
C ARG A 40 40.44 4.78 -12.08
N ALA A 41 39.58 3.95 -12.68
CA ALA A 41 39.15 2.63 -12.23
C ALA A 41 39.18 2.36 -10.70
N GLN A 42 38.22 2.94 -9.96
CA GLN A 42 37.86 2.43 -8.64
C GLN A 42 36.64 1.52 -8.82
N GLY A 43 36.80 0.23 -8.59
CA GLY A 43 35.69 -0.71 -8.58
C GLY A 43 34.83 -0.48 -7.33
N THR A 44 33.51 -0.49 -7.46
CA THR A 44 32.60 -0.36 -6.32
C THR A 44 31.86 -1.66 -6.11
N VAL A 45 31.83 -2.11 -4.86
CA VAL A 45 31.10 -3.29 -4.39
C VAL A 45 30.00 -2.80 -3.46
N SER A 46 28.75 -2.92 -3.87
CA SER A 46 27.60 -2.50 -3.06
C SER A 46 26.77 -3.71 -2.65
N LEU A 47 26.68 -4.01 -1.35
CA LEU A 47 25.87 -5.15 -0.89
C LEU A 47 24.39 -4.89 -1.16
N LYS A 48 23.71 -5.89 -1.72
CA LYS A 48 22.26 -5.89 -1.84
C LYS A 48 21.65 -6.07 -0.44
N PRO A 49 20.53 -5.43 -0.11
CA PRO A 49 19.90 -5.62 1.19
C PRO A 49 19.35 -7.05 1.37
N VAL A 50 18.87 -7.68 0.29
CA VAL A 50 18.34 -9.05 0.29
C VAL A 50 18.71 -9.76 -1.01
N ALA A 51 19.24 -10.98 -0.91
CA ALA A 51 19.46 -11.89 -2.03
C ALA A 51 18.62 -13.17 -1.84
N ARG A 52 18.02 -13.70 -2.91
CA ARG A 52 17.21 -14.92 -2.84
C ARG A 52 17.84 -15.98 -3.72
N LEU A 53 18.29 -17.07 -3.12
CA LEU A 53 19.07 -18.11 -3.79
C LEU A 53 18.45 -19.49 -3.57
N SER A 54 18.68 -20.38 -4.54
CA SER A 54 18.24 -21.77 -4.46
C SER A 54 19.22 -22.59 -3.63
N ILE A 55 18.71 -23.52 -2.81
CA ILE A 55 19.54 -24.41 -2.00
C ILE A 55 20.40 -25.30 -2.93
N GLY A 56 21.70 -25.43 -2.63
CA GLY A 56 22.64 -26.30 -3.35
C GLY A 56 23.53 -25.62 -4.39
N ILE A 57 23.46 -24.29 -4.53
CA ILE A 57 24.38 -23.50 -5.37
C ILE A 57 25.30 -22.67 -4.43
N PRO A 58 26.63 -22.65 -4.65
CA PRO A 58 27.52 -21.80 -3.85
C PRO A 58 27.20 -20.33 -4.05
N VAL A 59 27.32 -19.53 -2.98
CA VAL A 59 26.96 -18.11 -3.02
C VAL A 59 28.12 -17.31 -3.57
N THR A 60 27.92 -16.68 -4.73
CA THR A 60 28.94 -15.84 -5.37
C THR A 60 28.81 -14.38 -5.00
N LEU A 61 29.86 -13.60 -5.24
CA LEU A 61 29.87 -12.17 -4.97
C LEU A 61 28.80 -11.40 -5.78
N ALA A 62 28.50 -11.84 -7.01
CA ALA A 62 27.47 -11.24 -7.86
C ALA A 62 26.04 -11.42 -7.31
N ASP A 63 25.83 -12.50 -6.54
CA ASP A 63 24.53 -12.80 -5.95
C ASP A 63 24.19 -11.84 -4.80
N VAL A 64 25.20 -11.49 -4.01
CA VAL A 64 25.05 -10.73 -2.74
C VAL A 64 25.44 -9.26 -2.86
N ALA A 65 26.18 -8.89 -3.90
CA ALA A 65 26.62 -7.53 -4.14
C ALA A 65 26.46 -7.12 -5.61
N GLU A 66 26.17 -5.84 -5.83
CA GLU A 66 26.25 -5.20 -7.14
C GLU A 66 27.70 -4.72 -7.37
N LEU A 67 28.28 -5.17 -8.48
CA LEU A 67 29.68 -4.97 -8.82
C LEU A 67 29.80 -4.02 -10.01
N SER A 68 30.54 -2.94 -9.83
CA SER A 68 30.79 -1.97 -10.90
C SER A 68 32.28 -1.64 -11.04
N GLY A 69 32.69 -1.26 -12.25
CA GLY A 69 34.08 -0.96 -12.57
C GLY A 69 34.99 -2.20 -12.45
N SER A 70 36.18 -2.03 -11.87
CA SER A 70 37.16 -3.12 -11.71
C SER A 70 36.69 -4.26 -10.79
N ALA A 71 35.55 -4.10 -10.11
CA ALA A 71 34.95 -5.14 -9.25
C ALA A 71 34.21 -6.23 -10.04
N GLN A 72 33.89 -6.00 -11.32
CA GLN A 72 33.14 -6.96 -12.15
C GLN A 72 33.89 -8.29 -12.35
N HIS A 73 35.23 -8.26 -12.35
CA HIS A 73 36.06 -9.47 -12.43
C HIS A 73 35.99 -10.36 -11.18
N LEU A 74 35.37 -9.87 -10.10
CA LEU A 74 35.19 -10.62 -8.86
C LEU A 74 33.80 -11.25 -8.75
N ALA A 75 32.99 -11.18 -9.82
CA ALA A 75 31.62 -11.72 -9.84
C ALA A 75 31.55 -13.20 -9.45
N ASP A 76 32.53 -14.00 -9.90
CA ASP A 76 32.58 -15.44 -9.68
C ASP A 76 33.30 -15.82 -8.38
N VAL A 77 33.71 -14.84 -7.56
CA VAL A 77 34.35 -15.12 -6.26
C VAL A 77 33.30 -15.71 -5.32
N GLU A 78 33.58 -16.93 -4.89
CA GLU A 78 32.77 -17.68 -3.95
C GLU A 78 32.90 -17.07 -2.54
N VAL A 79 31.79 -16.59 -2.00
CA VAL A 79 31.72 -15.97 -0.67
C VAL A 79 31.39 -17.03 0.38
N VAL A 80 30.52 -17.99 0.04
CA VAL A 80 30.14 -19.11 0.92
C VAL A 80 29.99 -20.38 0.10
N ALA A 81 30.82 -21.37 0.40
CA ALA A 81 30.86 -22.64 -0.33
C ALA A 81 29.75 -23.62 0.02
N ASP A 82 29.28 -23.60 1.28
CA ASP A 82 28.10 -24.34 1.70
C ASP A 82 27.11 -23.40 2.42
N PRO A 83 26.15 -22.81 1.69
CA PRO A 83 25.18 -21.91 2.29
C PRO A 83 24.20 -22.63 3.23
N LEU A 84 24.06 -23.95 3.13
CA LEU A 84 23.15 -24.72 3.98
C LEU A 84 23.77 -25.02 5.35
N ALA A 85 25.09 -25.27 5.40
CA ALA A 85 25.83 -25.43 6.66
C ALA A 85 26.03 -24.09 7.39
N ALA A 86 26.10 -22.98 6.65
CA ALA A 86 26.26 -21.64 7.22
C ALA A 86 24.94 -20.95 7.60
N ALA A 87 23.79 -21.41 7.05
CA ALA A 87 22.48 -20.90 7.40
C ALA A 87 22.01 -21.46 8.75
N GLY A 88 21.40 -20.62 9.59
CA GLY A 88 20.73 -21.08 10.81
C GLY A 88 19.48 -21.90 10.49
N ALA A 89 18.78 -22.39 11.53
CA ALA A 89 17.57 -23.22 11.42
C ALA A 89 16.43 -22.61 10.56
N ASP A 90 16.53 -21.32 10.22
CA ASP A 90 15.53 -20.54 9.52
C ASP A 90 15.80 -20.38 7.99
N ASN A 91 16.79 -21.11 7.43
CA ASN A 91 17.24 -20.98 6.03
C ASN A 91 17.62 -19.53 5.63
N ARG A 92 18.08 -18.76 6.63
CA ARG A 92 18.53 -17.38 6.49
C ARG A 92 19.99 -17.30 6.85
N LEU A 93 20.75 -16.65 5.97
CA LEU A 93 22.17 -16.42 6.12
C LEU A 93 22.42 -14.91 6.04
N THR A 94 23.06 -14.33 7.05
CA THR A 94 23.46 -12.92 7.03
C THR A 94 24.93 -12.84 6.67
N ILE A 95 25.23 -12.19 5.55
CA ILE A 95 26.60 -11.97 5.09
C ILE A 95 26.97 -10.52 5.42
N THR A 96 27.98 -10.34 6.27
CA THR A 96 28.47 -9.02 6.65
C THR A 96 29.55 -8.53 5.70
N MET A 97 29.80 -7.22 5.71
CA MET A 97 30.89 -6.64 4.93
C MET A 97 32.26 -7.27 5.27
N ASP A 98 32.49 -7.62 6.53
CA ASP A 98 33.76 -8.22 6.98
C ASP A 98 33.96 -9.65 6.47
N ASP A 99 32.87 -10.41 6.30
CA ASP A 99 32.91 -11.74 5.67
C ASP A 99 33.28 -11.64 4.18
N LEU A 100 32.69 -10.66 3.50
CA LEU A 100 32.93 -10.40 2.08
C LEU A 100 34.37 -9.91 1.83
N GLN A 101 34.89 -9.04 2.70
CA GLN A 101 36.31 -8.64 2.64
C GLN A 101 37.25 -9.84 2.84
N ARG A 102 36.97 -10.72 3.81
CA ARG A 102 37.74 -11.95 4.04
C ARG A 102 37.73 -12.90 2.84
N ALA A 103 36.57 -13.10 2.21
CA ALA A 103 36.46 -13.94 1.01
C ALA A 103 37.27 -13.40 -0.17
N ILE A 104 37.24 -12.08 -0.40
CA ILE A 104 38.04 -11.43 -1.45
C ILE A 104 39.54 -11.49 -1.12
N HIS A 105 39.94 -11.34 0.15
CA HIS A 105 41.33 -11.48 0.58
C HIS A 105 41.90 -12.88 0.33
N ALA A 106 41.10 -13.93 0.50
CA ALA A 106 41.49 -15.31 0.25
C ALA A 106 41.68 -15.63 -1.25
N GLY A 107 40.92 -14.98 -2.13
CA GLY A 107 40.97 -15.18 -3.58
C GLY A 107 41.93 -14.25 -4.35
N SER A 108 42.27 -13.07 -3.82
CA SER A 108 43.18 -12.12 -4.50
C SER A 108 43.73 -11.03 -3.57
N THR A 109 45.02 -11.10 -3.24
CA THR A 109 45.68 -10.25 -2.23
C THR A 109 45.94 -8.80 -2.68
N SER A 110 45.83 -8.47 -3.97
CA SER A 110 46.35 -7.21 -4.54
C SER A 110 45.30 -6.13 -4.87
N LEU A 111 44.00 -6.42 -4.78
CA LEU A 111 42.95 -5.56 -5.37
C LEU A 111 42.10 -4.74 -4.38
N ILE A 112 42.19 -5.02 -3.08
CA ILE A 112 41.27 -4.46 -2.08
C ILE A 112 41.52 -2.97 -1.80
N SER A 113 42.76 -2.50 -1.95
CA SER A 113 43.12 -1.09 -1.72
C SER A 113 42.53 -0.11 -2.75
N ARG A 114 41.86 -0.61 -3.79
CA ARG A 114 41.22 0.19 -4.85
C ARG A 114 39.71 -0.03 -4.98
N LEU A 115 39.14 -0.86 -4.11
CA LEU A 115 37.71 -1.17 -4.12
C LEU A 115 36.99 -0.34 -3.06
N ARG A 116 35.91 0.32 -3.46
CA ARG A 116 35.02 1.03 -2.55
C ARG A 116 33.87 0.12 -2.17
N PHE A 117 33.77 -0.18 -0.88
CA PHE A 117 32.72 -1.02 -0.34
C PHE A 117 31.58 -0.17 0.23
N THR A 118 30.34 -0.54 -0.08
CA THR A 118 29.14 0.19 0.36
C THR A 118 28.06 -0.80 0.80
N GLY A 119 27.38 -0.52 1.92
CA GLY A 119 26.43 -1.45 2.55
C GLY A 119 27.02 -2.14 3.80
N SER A 120 26.17 -2.53 4.74
CA SER A 120 26.59 -3.12 6.02
C SER A 120 26.43 -4.64 6.09
N SER A 121 25.34 -5.16 5.53
CA SER A 121 25.04 -6.60 5.49
C SER A 121 24.03 -6.93 4.39
N CYS A 122 24.08 -8.16 3.90
CA CYS A 122 23.12 -8.73 2.96
C CYS A 122 22.43 -9.93 3.63
N THR A 123 21.10 -9.97 3.64
CA THR A 123 20.36 -11.16 4.08
C THR A 123 20.07 -12.06 2.88
N VAL A 124 20.64 -13.26 2.90
CA VAL A 124 20.40 -14.31 1.91
C VAL A 124 19.28 -15.23 2.40
N ILE A 125 18.22 -15.36 1.61
CA ILE A 125 17.09 -16.25 1.88
C ILE A 125 17.19 -17.45 0.93
N LEU A 126 17.40 -18.64 1.50
CA LEU A 126 17.51 -19.88 0.74
C LEU A 126 16.12 -20.49 0.52
N ARG A 127 15.71 -20.66 -0.74
CA ARG A 127 14.44 -21.30 -1.10
C ARG A 127 14.66 -22.72 -1.62
N PRO A 128 13.90 -23.72 -1.15
CA PRO A 128 13.86 -25.03 -1.80
C PRO A 128 13.20 -24.89 -3.18
N ALA A 129 13.82 -25.51 -4.18
CA ALA A 129 13.34 -25.48 -5.56
C ALA A 129 11.93 -26.10 -5.66
N PRO A 130 10.98 -25.48 -6.39
CA PRO A 130 9.69 -26.11 -6.65
C PRO A 130 9.87 -27.34 -7.56
N PRO A 131 9.04 -28.40 -7.41
CA PRO A 131 9.21 -29.64 -8.16
C PRO A 131 9.02 -29.41 -9.66
N THR A 132 10.09 -29.70 -10.40
CA THR A 132 10.20 -29.71 -11.86
C THR A 132 9.18 -30.65 -12.51
N SER A 133 8.41 -30.16 -13.48
CA SER A 133 7.88 -30.99 -14.57
C SER A 133 8.76 -30.78 -15.79
N ALA A 134 9.50 -31.82 -16.18
CA ALA A 134 10.11 -31.99 -17.50
C ALA A 134 9.05 -32.66 -18.43
N THR A 135 8.98 -32.40 -19.74
CA THR A 135 9.95 -32.91 -20.73
C THR A 135 9.93 -32.11 -22.06
N GLU A 136 11.13 -31.70 -22.46
CA GLU A 136 11.79 -31.59 -23.80
C GLU A 136 11.12 -31.04 -25.08
N GLN A 137 11.67 -29.89 -25.49
CA GLN A 137 12.12 -29.38 -26.81
C GLN A 137 11.90 -30.19 -28.10
N THR A 138 11.57 -29.49 -29.21
CA THR A 138 12.25 -29.58 -30.53
C THR A 138 11.83 -28.42 -31.49
N THR A 139 12.85 -27.64 -31.89
CA THR A 139 13.19 -27.05 -33.21
C THR A 139 12.22 -26.23 -34.09
N ASP A 140 12.78 -25.08 -34.50
CA ASP A 140 12.57 -24.17 -35.64
C ASP A 140 11.69 -22.91 -35.55
N PRO A 141 12.17 -21.78 -36.14
CA PRO A 141 11.78 -20.42 -35.77
C PRO A 141 10.52 -19.98 -36.52
N ILE A 142 9.42 -19.88 -35.79
CA ILE A 142 8.19 -19.23 -36.30
C ILE A 142 8.26 -17.75 -35.91
N PRO A 143 8.13 -16.82 -36.87
CA PRO A 143 8.45 -15.42 -36.68
C PRO A 143 7.55 -14.81 -35.61
N ALA A 144 8.16 -13.97 -34.77
CA ALA A 144 7.46 -13.10 -33.85
C ALA A 144 6.32 -12.38 -34.58
N LYS A 145 5.09 -12.87 -34.40
CA LYS A 145 3.92 -12.04 -34.68
C LYS A 145 3.99 -10.87 -33.69
N PRO A 146 3.97 -9.62 -34.16
CA PRO A 146 4.17 -8.47 -33.31
C PRO A 146 2.99 -8.39 -32.34
N HIS A 147 3.26 -8.62 -31.06
CA HIS A 147 2.34 -8.25 -29.98
C HIS A 147 2.53 -6.75 -29.73
N PRO A 148 1.52 -5.89 -29.96
CA PRO A 148 1.48 -4.61 -29.27
C PRO A 148 0.97 -4.92 -27.85
N THR A 149 1.82 -5.35 -26.92
CA THR A 149 1.33 -5.80 -25.60
C THR A 149 2.27 -5.37 -24.48
N GLY A 150 1.98 -4.20 -23.93
CA GLY A 150 2.50 -3.74 -22.64
C GLY A 150 1.31 -3.31 -21.77
N LEU A 151 1.47 -3.44 -20.44
CA LEU A 151 0.55 -2.83 -19.48
C LEU A 151 0.56 -1.31 -19.67
N VAL A 152 -0.59 -0.67 -19.48
CA VAL A 152 -0.71 0.79 -19.45
C VAL A 152 -0.96 1.28 -18.02
N VAL A 153 -0.76 2.58 -17.78
CA VAL A 153 -1.00 3.21 -16.46
C VAL A 153 -2.41 2.90 -15.95
N ARG A 154 -3.42 2.86 -16.84
CA ARG A 154 -4.80 2.49 -16.50
C ARG A 154 -4.91 1.12 -15.83
N ASP A 155 -4.15 0.12 -16.29
CA ASP A 155 -4.23 -1.23 -15.75
C ASP A 155 -3.68 -1.29 -14.32
N HIS A 156 -2.61 -0.54 -14.04
CA HIS A 156 -2.04 -0.42 -12.68
C HIS A 156 -2.99 0.29 -11.73
N ILE A 157 -3.67 1.34 -12.21
CA ILE A 157 -4.69 2.03 -11.42
C ILE A 157 -5.83 1.08 -11.07
N GLU A 158 -6.36 0.36 -12.06
CA GLU A 158 -7.46 -0.58 -11.84
C GLU A 158 -7.05 -1.69 -10.86
N ALA A 159 -5.89 -2.31 -11.07
CA ALA A 159 -5.37 -3.35 -10.19
C ALA A 159 -5.20 -2.85 -8.74
N ARG A 160 -4.60 -1.68 -8.55
CA ARG A 160 -4.41 -1.09 -7.22
C ARG A 160 -5.73 -0.74 -6.55
N LEU A 161 -6.71 -0.23 -7.29
CA LEU A 161 -8.02 0.11 -6.73
C LEU A 161 -8.83 -1.12 -6.32
N LEU A 162 -8.78 -2.21 -7.11
CA LEU A 162 -9.40 -3.48 -6.74
C LEU A 162 -8.83 -4.03 -5.43
N GLU A 163 -7.51 -4.00 -5.29
CA GLU A 163 -6.82 -4.42 -4.07
C GLU A 163 -7.14 -3.52 -2.87
N THR A 164 -7.01 -2.19 -3.03
CA THR A 164 -7.16 -1.23 -1.93
C THR A 164 -8.61 -1.17 -1.42
N LEU A 165 -9.59 -1.28 -2.31
CA LEU A 165 -11.01 -1.26 -1.94
C LEU A 165 -11.55 -2.64 -1.57
N ALA A 166 -10.76 -3.70 -1.76
CA ALA A 166 -11.15 -5.10 -1.54
C ALA A 166 -12.45 -5.49 -2.26
N VAL A 167 -12.58 -5.10 -3.54
CA VAL A 167 -13.76 -5.37 -4.38
C VAL A 167 -13.40 -6.08 -5.68
N SER A 168 -14.35 -6.83 -6.20
CA SER A 168 -14.24 -7.50 -7.51
C SER A 168 -14.47 -6.52 -8.66
N ARG A 169 -13.92 -6.84 -9.84
CA ARG A 169 -13.97 -5.99 -11.06
C ARG A 169 -15.39 -5.67 -11.51
N ASP A 170 -16.31 -6.62 -11.36
CA ASP A 170 -17.73 -6.48 -11.69
C ASP A 170 -18.49 -5.53 -10.75
N ARG A 171 -17.94 -5.29 -9.56
CA ARG A 171 -18.53 -4.40 -8.54
C ARG A 171 -17.83 -3.05 -8.44
N LEU A 172 -16.92 -2.74 -9.37
CA LEU A 172 -16.17 -1.49 -9.41
C LEU A 172 -16.40 -0.79 -10.75
N GLU A 173 -16.92 0.43 -10.69
CA GLU A 173 -17.08 1.30 -11.85
C GLU A 173 -16.12 2.48 -11.70
N LEU A 174 -15.27 2.65 -12.71
CA LEU A 174 -14.26 3.71 -12.77
C LEU A 174 -14.58 4.65 -13.93
N THR A 175 -14.68 5.94 -13.62
CA THR A 175 -14.86 7.02 -14.60
C THR A 175 -13.60 7.86 -14.65
N PHE A 176 -13.04 8.04 -15.85
CA PHE A 176 -11.84 8.82 -16.07
C PHE A 176 -12.16 10.08 -16.88
N ALA A 177 -11.53 11.20 -16.54
CA ALA A 177 -11.69 12.42 -17.31
C ALA A 177 -10.93 12.34 -18.65
N ASN A 178 -11.51 12.87 -19.72
CA ASN A 178 -10.90 12.81 -21.05
C ASN A 178 -9.50 13.47 -21.13
N ARG A 179 -9.26 14.50 -20.30
CA ARG A 179 -7.94 15.16 -20.20
C ARG A 179 -6.82 14.22 -19.73
N ASP A 180 -7.14 13.18 -18.98
CA ASP A 180 -6.18 12.27 -18.38
C ASP A 180 -5.90 11.06 -19.30
N MET A 181 -6.62 10.95 -20.42
CA MET A 181 -6.55 9.78 -21.33
C MET A 181 -5.15 9.52 -21.89
N ALA A 182 -4.39 10.58 -22.18
CA ALA A 182 -3.01 10.45 -22.67
C ALA A 182 -2.10 9.76 -21.64
N LEU A 183 -2.22 10.12 -20.35
CA LEU A 183 -1.50 9.48 -19.26
C LEU A 183 -1.97 8.03 -19.08
N LEU A 184 -3.29 7.81 -19.07
CA LEU A 184 -3.88 6.49 -18.85
C LEU A 184 -3.46 5.45 -19.89
N MET A 185 -3.28 5.89 -21.14
CA MET A 185 -2.84 5.05 -22.25
C MET A 185 -1.31 5.00 -22.40
N THR A 186 -0.55 5.60 -21.48
CA THR A 186 0.92 5.56 -21.50
C THR A 186 1.40 4.13 -21.22
N PRO A 187 2.19 3.53 -22.12
CA PRO A 187 2.79 2.21 -21.89
C PRO A 187 3.76 2.27 -20.72
N THR A 188 3.70 1.29 -19.84
CA THR A 188 4.58 1.23 -18.64
C THR A 188 5.80 0.34 -18.86
N THR A 189 6.14 0.00 -20.11
CA THR A 189 7.28 -0.84 -20.42
C THR A 189 8.58 -0.15 -19.99
N GLY A 190 9.32 -0.78 -19.07
CA GLY A 190 10.55 -0.21 -18.51
C GLY A 190 10.34 0.81 -17.40
N TRP A 191 9.09 1.06 -17.00
CA TRP A 191 8.72 1.90 -15.86
C TRP A 191 8.16 1.02 -14.73
N THR A 192 8.55 1.30 -13.50
CA THR A 192 7.86 0.81 -12.30
C THR A 192 6.82 1.85 -11.93
N VAL A 193 5.55 1.45 -11.80
CA VAL A 193 4.45 2.37 -11.48
C VAL A 193 3.96 2.07 -10.07
N ASP A 194 3.97 3.10 -9.22
CA ASP A 194 3.28 3.07 -7.93
C ASP A 194 2.07 4.00 -7.98
N VAL A 195 0.90 3.45 -7.62
CA VAL A 195 -0.36 4.18 -7.58
C VAL A 195 -0.81 4.28 -6.14
N GLN A 196 -0.99 5.48 -5.62
CA GLN A 196 -1.42 5.72 -4.25
C GLN A 196 -2.74 6.49 -4.24
N PRO A 197 -3.84 5.87 -3.78
CA PRO A 197 -5.05 6.59 -3.42
C PRO A 197 -4.78 7.52 -2.25
N THR A 198 -5.13 8.79 -2.38
CA THR A 198 -4.86 9.83 -1.35
C THR A 198 -6.12 10.30 -0.63
N GLY A 199 -7.25 9.63 -0.83
CA GLY A 199 -8.53 9.90 -0.19
C GLY A 199 -9.51 8.73 -0.31
N SER A 200 -10.79 8.99 -0.06
CA SER A 200 -11.87 7.98 -0.16
C SER A 200 -13.16 8.52 -0.77
N SER A 201 -13.14 9.73 -1.34
CA SER A 201 -14.29 10.39 -1.95
C SER A 201 -14.76 9.76 -3.26
N ALA A 202 -15.97 10.12 -3.70
CA ALA A 202 -16.50 9.77 -5.02
C ALA A 202 -15.56 10.11 -6.18
N GLU A 203 -14.90 11.26 -6.12
CA GLU A 203 -13.81 11.65 -7.02
C GLU A 203 -12.49 11.38 -6.29
N LEU A 204 -11.95 10.18 -6.47
CA LEU A 204 -10.79 9.69 -5.74
C LEU A 204 -9.49 10.28 -6.31
N PRO A 205 -8.75 11.11 -5.55
CA PRO A 205 -7.45 11.60 -6.00
C PRO A 205 -6.40 10.48 -5.93
N LEU A 206 -5.74 10.22 -7.05
CA LEU A 206 -4.65 9.27 -7.18
C LEU A 206 -3.34 10.02 -7.42
N ARG A 207 -2.29 9.58 -6.73
CA ARG A 207 -0.91 9.95 -7.04
C ARG A 207 -0.26 8.78 -7.77
N ILE A 208 0.33 9.04 -8.92
CA ILE A 208 0.94 8.05 -9.79
C ILE A 208 2.41 8.41 -9.92
N THR A 209 3.27 7.62 -9.29
CA THR A 209 4.72 7.81 -9.41
C THR A 209 5.29 6.74 -10.32
N MET A 210 5.95 7.14 -11.40
CA MET A 210 6.62 6.27 -12.35
C MET A 210 8.13 6.43 -12.22
N TYR A 211 8.82 5.31 -12.03
CA TYR A 211 10.27 5.23 -11.92
C TYR A 211 10.83 4.49 -13.13
N ASP A 212 11.76 5.09 -13.87
CA ASP A 212 12.46 4.37 -14.93
C ASP A 212 13.70 3.62 -14.40
N ARG A 213 14.39 2.94 -15.31
CA ARG A 213 15.64 2.24 -15.00
C ARG A 213 16.86 3.17 -14.88
N SER A 214 16.75 4.41 -15.33
CA SER A 214 17.78 5.46 -15.25
C SER A 214 17.80 6.15 -13.88
N GLY A 215 16.70 6.07 -13.14
CA GLY A 215 16.45 6.86 -11.92
C GLY A 215 15.60 8.11 -12.15
N ASP A 216 15.06 8.34 -13.35
CA ASP A 216 14.09 9.40 -13.61
C ASP A 216 12.76 9.07 -12.94
N ILE A 217 12.18 10.10 -12.33
CA ILE A 217 10.92 10.02 -11.60
C ILE A 217 9.91 10.94 -12.30
N ARG A 218 8.73 10.40 -12.60
CA ARG A 218 7.56 11.17 -13.02
C ARG A 218 6.48 11.03 -11.97
N ASP A 219 5.91 12.15 -11.56
CA ASP A 219 4.83 12.19 -10.57
C ASP A 219 3.64 12.91 -11.19
N GLU A 220 2.52 12.20 -11.25
CA GLU A 220 1.29 12.66 -11.86
C GLU A 220 0.16 12.52 -10.84
N SER A 221 -0.81 13.44 -10.89
CA SER A 221 -2.00 13.35 -10.06
C SER A 221 -3.25 13.47 -10.89
N ILE A 222 -4.15 12.49 -10.75
CA ILE A 222 -5.43 12.46 -11.43
C ILE A 222 -6.56 12.26 -10.44
N ARG A 223 -7.78 12.56 -10.86
CA ARG A 223 -9.01 12.23 -10.12
C ARG A 223 -9.79 11.21 -10.90
N VAL A 224 -10.19 10.14 -10.22
CA VAL A 224 -10.96 9.05 -10.81
C VAL A 224 -12.30 9.00 -10.11
N GLY A 225 -13.39 9.07 -10.88
CA GLY A 225 -14.73 8.82 -10.37
C GLY A 225 -14.84 7.33 -10.01
N VAL A 226 -15.11 7.02 -8.75
CA VAL A 226 -15.22 5.65 -8.25
C VAL A 226 -16.62 5.39 -7.74
N ARG A 227 -17.25 4.34 -8.25
CA ARG A 227 -18.51 3.81 -7.72
C ARG A 227 -18.35 2.32 -7.45
N ILE A 228 -18.87 1.88 -6.31
CA ILE A 228 -18.82 0.51 -5.85
C ILE A 228 -20.24 -0.01 -5.78
N LEU A 229 -20.51 -1.15 -6.42
CA LEU A 229 -21.79 -1.84 -6.32
C LEU A 229 -21.87 -2.51 -4.95
N ARG A 230 -22.73 -2.03 -4.07
CA ARG A 230 -22.89 -2.55 -2.70
C ARG A 230 -24.27 -3.17 -2.53
N ASP A 231 -24.32 -4.21 -1.70
CA ASP A 231 -25.59 -4.78 -1.24
C ASP A 231 -26.15 -3.85 -0.17
N VAL A 232 -27.39 -3.41 -0.37
CA VAL A 232 -28.03 -2.38 0.45
C VAL A 232 -29.44 -2.79 0.80
N VAL A 233 -30.03 -2.05 1.74
CA VAL A 233 -31.44 -2.18 2.10
C VAL A 233 -32.20 -0.92 1.78
N ARG A 234 -33.40 -1.10 1.22
CA ARG A 234 -34.41 -0.07 1.03
C ARG A 234 -35.59 -0.33 1.94
N THR A 235 -36.30 0.73 2.29
CA THR A 235 -37.54 0.62 3.04
C THR A 235 -38.68 0.14 2.15
N SER A 236 -39.43 -0.87 2.58
CA SER A 236 -40.60 -1.39 1.83
C SER A 236 -41.81 -0.45 1.93
N ARG A 237 -41.86 0.38 2.98
CA ARG A 237 -42.95 1.32 3.27
C ARG A 237 -42.43 2.59 3.94
N ALA A 238 -43.29 3.60 4.09
CA ALA A 238 -42.94 4.80 4.84
C ALA A 238 -42.83 4.50 6.34
N LEU A 239 -41.75 4.95 6.97
CA LEU A 239 -41.43 4.71 8.37
C LEU A 239 -41.17 6.03 9.10
N ARG A 240 -41.66 6.13 10.33
CA ARG A 240 -41.53 7.34 11.16
C ARG A 240 -40.24 7.29 11.98
N ARG A 241 -39.72 8.48 12.33
CA ARG A 241 -38.66 8.62 13.31
C ARG A 241 -38.99 7.79 14.55
N GLY A 242 -38.01 7.02 15.01
CA GLY A 242 -38.11 6.17 16.17
C GLY A 242 -38.73 4.79 15.93
N SER A 243 -39.12 4.43 14.70
CA SER A 243 -39.47 3.04 14.41
C SER A 243 -38.24 2.14 14.51
N THR A 244 -38.39 0.98 15.13
CA THR A 244 -37.42 -0.11 15.06
C THR A 244 -37.65 -0.88 13.77
N LEU A 245 -36.60 -1.12 13.00
CA LEU A 245 -36.65 -1.80 11.72
C LEU A 245 -36.81 -3.31 11.92
N THR A 246 -37.81 -3.88 11.25
CA THR A 246 -38.04 -5.32 11.14
C THR A 246 -37.69 -5.80 9.73
N GLU A 247 -37.69 -7.11 9.52
CA GLU A 247 -37.41 -7.69 8.20
C GLU A 247 -38.48 -7.29 7.16
N GLU A 248 -39.75 -7.20 7.56
CA GLU A 248 -40.87 -6.77 6.70
C GLU A 248 -40.77 -5.31 6.23
N ASP A 249 -40.05 -4.49 7.00
CA ASP A 249 -39.84 -3.07 6.70
C ASP A 249 -38.75 -2.84 5.65
N LEU A 250 -38.01 -3.90 5.29
CA LEU A 250 -36.80 -3.83 4.49
C LEU A 250 -36.92 -4.67 3.22
N THR A 251 -36.21 -4.25 2.19
CA THR A 251 -36.08 -4.99 0.94
C THR A 251 -34.62 -4.92 0.51
N HIS A 252 -34.07 -6.08 0.15
CA HIS A 252 -32.70 -6.18 -0.34
C HIS A 252 -32.62 -5.61 -1.74
N ASP A 253 -31.59 -4.81 -1.99
CA ASP A 253 -31.32 -4.22 -3.30
C ASP A 253 -29.80 -4.07 -3.49
N THR A 254 -29.38 -3.67 -4.68
CA THR A 254 -28.01 -3.30 -4.98
C THR A 254 -27.95 -1.85 -5.45
N ALA A 255 -26.92 -1.12 -5.03
CA ALA A 255 -26.74 0.26 -5.42
C ALA A 255 -25.27 0.61 -5.65
N TRP A 256 -25.01 1.39 -6.70
CA TRP A 256 -23.72 2.00 -6.95
C TRP A 256 -23.51 3.18 -6.01
N LEU A 257 -22.61 3.04 -5.03
CA LEU A 257 -22.29 4.05 -4.02
C LEU A 257 -20.83 4.49 -4.15
N ALA A 258 -20.56 5.75 -3.81
CA ALA A 258 -19.18 6.20 -3.67
C ALA A 258 -18.49 5.53 -2.46
N PRO A 259 -17.15 5.43 -2.42
CA PRO A 259 -16.46 4.69 -1.38
C PRO A 259 -16.65 5.26 0.04
N ASP A 260 -16.85 6.58 0.16
CA ASP A 260 -17.07 7.32 1.40
C ASP A 260 -18.52 7.30 1.91
N VAL A 261 -19.48 6.82 1.10
CA VAL A 261 -20.88 6.82 1.49
C VAL A 261 -21.13 5.70 2.50
N PRO A 262 -21.51 6.03 3.76
CA PRO A 262 -21.77 5.00 4.76
C PRO A 262 -23.11 4.33 4.47
N PHE A 263 -23.07 3.01 4.37
CA PHE A 263 -24.23 2.16 4.09
C PHE A 263 -24.41 1.15 5.23
N ILE A 264 -25.53 0.44 5.21
CA ILE A 264 -25.84 -0.61 6.18
C ILE A 264 -25.90 -1.92 5.40
N GLU A 265 -25.19 -2.92 5.88
CA GLU A 265 -25.28 -4.27 5.34
C GLU A 265 -26.67 -4.84 5.63
N PRO A 266 -27.30 -5.56 4.68
CA PRO A 266 -28.68 -6.04 4.85
C PRO A 266 -28.91 -6.83 6.13
N ASN A 267 -27.96 -7.68 6.51
CA ASN A 267 -28.05 -8.52 7.71
C ASN A 267 -27.90 -7.74 9.02
N SER A 268 -27.43 -6.49 8.98
CA SER A 268 -27.24 -5.64 10.16
C SER A 268 -28.32 -4.57 10.33
N ALA A 269 -29.29 -4.49 9.40
CA ALA A 269 -30.30 -3.44 9.41
C ALA A 269 -31.44 -3.69 10.43
N VAL A 270 -31.76 -4.96 10.68
CA VAL A 270 -32.85 -5.36 11.59
C VAL A 270 -32.50 -4.99 13.04
N GLY A 271 -33.46 -4.46 13.77
CA GLY A 271 -33.29 -4.02 15.16
C GLY A 271 -32.71 -2.62 15.32
N LEU A 272 -32.24 -1.99 14.24
CA LEU A 272 -31.87 -0.57 14.26
C LEU A 272 -33.11 0.32 14.32
N ARG A 273 -32.95 1.55 14.79
CA ARG A 273 -34.03 2.53 14.96
C ARG A 273 -33.79 3.76 14.09
N LEU A 274 -34.85 4.29 13.48
CA LEU A 274 -34.75 5.46 12.62
C LEU A 274 -34.54 6.77 13.39
N LYS A 275 -33.56 7.57 12.96
CA LYS A 275 -33.30 8.93 13.49
C LYS A 275 -34.23 9.99 12.88
N ARG A 276 -34.76 9.73 11.67
CA ARG A 276 -35.66 10.61 10.91
C ARG A 276 -36.73 9.80 10.18
N ASN A 277 -37.78 10.47 9.69
CA ASN A 277 -38.75 9.84 8.81
C ASN A 277 -38.08 9.42 7.50
N VAL A 278 -38.48 8.28 6.95
CA VAL A 278 -37.95 7.71 5.70
C VAL A 278 -39.14 7.28 4.83
N GLY A 279 -39.09 7.58 3.53
CA GLY A 279 -40.15 7.23 2.58
C GLY A 279 -40.15 5.74 2.23
N ALA A 280 -41.11 5.29 1.43
CA ALA A 280 -41.03 3.95 0.81
C ALA A 280 -40.04 3.97 -0.37
N GLY A 281 -39.24 2.92 -0.54
CA GLY A 281 -38.21 2.77 -1.58
C GLY A 281 -36.90 3.52 -1.31
N ASP A 282 -36.82 4.24 -0.20
CA ASP A 282 -35.64 5.03 0.17
C ASP A 282 -34.47 4.11 0.56
N LEU A 283 -33.27 4.47 0.11
CA LEU A 283 -32.03 3.84 0.56
C LEU A 283 -31.81 4.14 2.05
N LEU A 284 -31.60 3.08 2.83
CA LEU A 284 -31.27 3.19 4.24
C LEU A 284 -29.74 3.33 4.40
N THR A 285 -29.29 4.51 4.80
CA THR A 285 -27.87 4.80 5.06
C THR A 285 -27.57 4.83 6.56
N ALA A 286 -26.32 4.57 6.95
CA ALA A 286 -25.95 4.47 8.37
C ALA A 286 -26.25 5.76 9.16
N GLY A 287 -26.16 6.92 8.52
CA GLY A 287 -26.52 8.21 9.15
C GLY A 287 -28.01 8.38 9.49
N ARG A 288 -28.89 7.52 8.95
CA ARG A 288 -30.36 7.55 9.17
C ARG A 288 -30.79 6.69 10.36
N VAL A 289 -29.91 5.86 10.88
CA VAL A 289 -30.23 4.87 11.91
C VAL A 289 -29.39 5.06 13.16
N GLU A 290 -29.85 4.50 14.26
CA GLU A 290 -29.13 4.33 15.51
C GLU A 290 -29.46 2.94 16.10
N LEU A 291 -28.71 2.49 17.10
CA LEU A 291 -29.04 1.25 17.80
C LEU A 291 -30.44 1.38 18.44
N GLY A 292 -31.29 0.39 18.19
CA GLY A 292 -32.60 0.31 18.82
C GLY A 292 -32.48 0.05 20.31
N GLN A 293 -33.38 0.65 21.07
CA GLN A 293 -33.54 0.33 22.48
C GLN A 293 -34.13 -1.08 22.60
N VAL A 294 -33.41 -1.99 23.25
CA VAL A 294 -33.81 -3.40 23.40
C VAL A 294 -34.35 -3.71 24.79
N ILE A 295 -34.08 -2.86 25.78
CA ILE A 295 -34.61 -2.94 27.15
C ILE A 295 -35.23 -1.59 27.52
N LYS A 296 -36.44 -1.60 28.07
CA LYS A 296 -37.12 -0.44 28.64
C LYS A 296 -36.98 -0.42 30.15
N LYS A 297 -37.00 0.79 30.72
CA LYS A 297 -37.13 0.98 32.16
C LYS A 297 -38.38 0.24 32.65
N GLY A 298 -38.20 -0.61 33.65
CA GLY A 298 -39.23 -1.44 34.27
C GLY A 298 -39.31 -2.87 33.72
N ASP A 299 -38.65 -3.18 32.61
CA ASP A 299 -38.65 -4.54 32.03
C ASP A 299 -37.97 -5.55 32.97
N ILE A 300 -38.49 -6.77 33.01
CA ILE A 300 -37.85 -7.88 33.72
C ILE A 300 -36.92 -8.61 32.74
N VAL A 301 -35.63 -8.64 33.06
CA VAL A 301 -34.54 -9.08 32.19
C VAL A 301 -33.79 -10.22 32.88
N ALA A 302 -33.40 -11.24 32.11
CA ALA A 302 -32.54 -12.30 32.63
C ALA A 302 -31.08 -11.82 32.64
N ILE A 303 -30.50 -11.72 33.83
CA ILE A 303 -29.10 -11.37 34.02
C ILE A 303 -28.28 -12.66 34.10
N HIS A 304 -27.28 -12.78 33.24
CA HIS A 304 -26.27 -13.82 33.32
C HIS A 304 -25.06 -13.27 34.09
N VAL A 305 -24.90 -13.72 35.33
CA VAL A 305 -23.74 -13.40 36.15
C VAL A 305 -22.68 -14.46 35.89
N ILE A 306 -21.55 -14.04 35.32
CA ILE A 306 -20.43 -14.91 34.96
C ILE A 306 -19.31 -14.68 35.96
N SER A 307 -18.91 -15.74 36.66
CA SER A 307 -17.77 -15.76 37.57
C SER A 307 -16.89 -16.97 37.26
N GLY A 308 -15.78 -16.74 36.55
CA GLY A 308 -14.95 -17.82 36.01
C GLY A 308 -15.74 -18.70 35.04
N SER A 309 -15.90 -19.99 35.36
CA SER A 309 -16.68 -20.95 34.57
C SER A 309 -18.15 -21.08 35.00
N ILE A 310 -18.55 -20.41 36.08
CA ILE A 310 -19.92 -20.51 36.62
C ILE A 310 -20.79 -19.39 36.04
N VAL A 311 -21.97 -19.76 35.54
CA VAL A 311 -22.98 -18.82 35.04
C VAL A 311 -24.26 -18.94 35.87
N ILE A 312 -24.60 -17.89 36.61
CA ILE A 312 -25.85 -17.79 37.37
C ILE A 312 -26.85 -16.97 36.56
N ARG A 313 -28.10 -17.44 36.48
CA ARG A 313 -29.19 -16.72 35.81
C ARG A 313 -30.16 -16.16 36.84
N THR A 314 -30.29 -14.85 36.90
CA THR A 314 -31.16 -14.16 37.87
C THR A 314 -32.04 -13.16 37.16
N PRO A 315 -33.37 -13.17 37.38
CA PRO A 315 -34.24 -12.13 36.84
C PRO A 315 -34.05 -10.82 37.63
N ALA A 316 -33.97 -9.71 36.92
CA ALA A 316 -33.82 -8.37 37.50
C ALA A 316 -34.68 -7.35 36.74
N ARG A 317 -35.11 -6.29 37.42
CA ARG A 317 -35.86 -5.19 36.82
C ARG A 317 -34.91 -4.12 36.31
N ALA A 318 -35.03 -3.73 35.05
CA ALA A 318 -34.22 -2.65 34.49
C ALA A 318 -34.63 -1.28 35.07
N LEU A 319 -33.70 -0.52 35.63
CA LEU A 319 -33.94 0.82 36.17
C LEU A 319 -33.79 1.91 35.10
N ALA A 320 -33.09 1.60 34.03
CA ALA A 320 -32.92 2.46 32.87
C ALA A 320 -33.24 1.73 31.56
N SER A 321 -33.39 2.51 30.50
CA SER A 321 -33.53 2.01 29.14
C SER A 321 -32.16 1.78 28.52
N GLY A 322 -31.98 0.68 27.77
CA GLY A 322 -30.68 0.33 27.20
C GLY A 322 -30.76 -0.29 25.80
N ARG A 323 -29.71 -0.04 25.02
CA ARG A 323 -29.41 -0.63 23.71
C ARG A 323 -28.39 -1.76 23.90
N ILE A 324 -28.23 -2.62 22.91
CA ILE A 324 -27.18 -3.65 22.93
C ILE A 324 -25.82 -2.95 23.09
N GLY A 325 -25.02 -3.41 24.05
CA GLY A 325 -23.72 -2.85 24.43
C GLY A 325 -23.79 -1.81 25.55
N ASP A 326 -24.97 -1.27 25.88
CA ASP A 326 -25.09 -0.29 26.96
C ASP A 326 -24.91 -0.97 28.32
N GLN A 327 -24.24 -0.29 29.25
CA GLN A 327 -24.26 -0.64 30.67
C GLN A 327 -25.43 0.07 31.34
N ILE A 328 -26.38 -0.69 31.88
CA ILE A 328 -27.56 -0.14 32.58
C ILE A 328 -27.70 -0.76 33.97
N GLU A 329 -28.34 -0.02 34.87
CA GLU A 329 -28.60 -0.45 36.23
C GLU A 329 -29.87 -1.33 36.29
N PHE A 330 -29.79 -2.39 37.09
CA PHE A 330 -30.85 -3.35 37.35
C PHE A 330 -31.07 -3.53 38.85
N GLU A 331 -32.31 -3.78 39.24
CA GLU A 331 -32.71 -4.13 40.60
C GLU A 331 -33.02 -5.64 40.67
N SER A 332 -32.38 -6.35 41.59
CA SER A 332 -32.60 -7.79 41.75
C SER A 332 -34.03 -8.09 42.20
N LEU A 333 -34.68 -9.12 41.61
CA LEU A 333 -35.99 -9.59 42.10
C LEU A 333 -35.87 -10.69 43.16
N LYS A 334 -34.67 -11.23 43.40
CA LYS A 334 -34.43 -12.34 44.34
C LYS A 334 -33.71 -11.92 45.61
N GLY A 335 -33.25 -10.69 45.69
CA GLY A 335 -32.57 -10.13 46.86
C GLY A 335 -32.60 -8.62 46.79
N ASP A 336 -32.07 -7.97 47.82
CA ASP A 336 -32.04 -6.51 47.90
C ASP A 336 -30.74 -5.98 47.28
N GLY A 337 -30.87 -5.01 46.37
CA GLY A 337 -29.72 -4.32 45.79
C GLY A 337 -29.85 -4.03 44.29
N THR A 338 -29.11 -3.02 43.86
CA THR A 338 -28.95 -2.65 42.44
C THR A 338 -27.55 -3.00 41.95
N PHE A 339 -27.44 -3.30 40.66
CA PHE A 339 -26.15 -3.58 40.02
C PHE A 339 -26.17 -3.21 38.55
N THR A 340 -25.00 -2.94 37.97
CA THR A 340 -24.85 -2.59 36.55
C THR A 340 -24.52 -3.83 35.73
N ALA A 341 -25.20 -4.04 34.60
CA ALA A 341 -24.88 -5.11 33.66
C ALA A 341 -24.91 -4.60 32.21
N GLU A 342 -24.14 -5.25 31.35
CA GLU A 342 -24.09 -4.92 29.91
C GLU A 342 -25.21 -5.63 29.17
N VAL A 343 -26.01 -4.86 28.42
CA VAL A 343 -27.10 -5.39 27.61
C VAL A 343 -26.55 -6.18 26.42
N LYS A 344 -26.90 -7.46 26.29
CA LYS A 344 -26.42 -8.30 25.17
C LYS A 344 -27.50 -8.61 24.14
N ALA A 345 -28.76 -8.67 24.55
CA ALA A 345 -29.89 -8.94 23.66
C ALA A 345 -31.21 -8.46 24.29
N PRO A 346 -32.34 -8.43 23.55
CA PRO A 346 -33.65 -8.20 24.15
C PRO A 346 -33.90 -9.17 25.30
N GLY A 347 -34.23 -8.62 26.48
CA GLY A 347 -34.47 -9.42 27.70
C GLY A 347 -33.24 -10.14 28.28
N ARG A 348 -32.02 -9.81 27.83
CA ARG A 348 -30.78 -10.43 28.34
C ARG A 348 -29.65 -9.42 28.56
N ALA A 349 -29.06 -9.45 29.74
CA ALA A 349 -27.84 -8.70 30.06
C ALA A 349 -26.82 -9.59 30.78
N VAL A 350 -25.55 -9.19 30.75
CA VAL A 350 -24.42 -9.95 31.32
C VAL A 350 -23.70 -9.09 32.34
N LEU A 351 -23.45 -9.67 33.51
CA LEU A 351 -22.58 -9.13 34.56
C LEU A 351 -21.36 -10.05 34.66
N ILE A 352 -20.16 -9.52 34.46
CA ILE A 352 -18.92 -10.26 34.69
C ILE A 352 -18.44 -9.91 36.09
N ALA A 353 -18.57 -10.85 37.02
CA ALA A 353 -18.08 -10.69 38.38
C ALA A 353 -16.59 -11.01 38.40
N ASN A 354 -15.76 -9.96 38.38
CA ASN A 354 -14.35 -10.12 38.75
C ASN A 354 -14.28 -10.25 40.28
N MET A 355 -13.52 -11.24 40.75
CA MET A 355 -13.37 -11.60 42.18
C MET A 355 -12.67 -10.53 43.05
N GLU A 356 -12.74 -9.26 42.68
CA GLU A 356 -11.97 -8.17 43.32
C GLU A 356 -12.86 -7.13 44.03
N SER A 357 -14.20 -7.23 43.97
CA SER A 357 -15.08 -6.16 44.51
C SER A 357 -16.33 -6.64 45.26
N LEU A 358 -16.27 -7.74 46.01
CA LEU A 358 -17.33 -8.16 46.94
C LEU A 358 -16.96 -8.02 48.42
N THR A 359 -15.91 -7.25 48.74
CA THR A 359 -15.61 -6.82 50.11
C THR A 359 -16.08 -5.39 50.31
N GLY A 360 -17.36 -5.19 50.61
CA GLY A 360 -17.85 -3.83 50.86
C GLY A 360 -19.35 -3.68 51.06
N ALA A 361 -20.02 -4.60 51.74
CA ALA A 361 -21.32 -4.36 52.39
C ALA A 361 -21.67 -5.58 53.25
N ASP A 362 -21.09 -5.64 54.45
CA ASP A 362 -21.71 -6.22 55.64
C ASP A 362 -20.76 -6.00 56.83
N HIS A 363 -20.97 -4.88 57.52
CA HIS A 363 -21.11 -4.80 58.98
C HIS A 363 -21.44 -3.37 59.42
#